data_AF-A0A816GE38-F1
#
_entry.id   AF-A0A816GE38-F1
#
_cell.length_a   1.000
_cell.length_b   1.000
_cell.length_c   1.000
_cell.angle_alpha   90.00
_cell.angle_beta   90.00
_cell.angle_gamma   90.00
#
_symmetry.space_group_name_H-M   'P 1'
#
loop_
_entity.id
_entity.type
_entity.pdbx_description
1 polymer ?
#
loop_
_entity_poly.entity_id
_entity_poly.type
_entity_poly.pdbx_seq_one_letter_code
_entity_poly.pdbx_strand_id
1 'polypeptide(L)'
;LYIVPQEFLFDPVSKTYGDPSRRPEVRFGTVEYTATSDYMARPPQPAMYLFLLDVSHNAVQTGQFTVNFRFSYLLKKCLGYLQSFCEILFENLSSLPGDARTKIGFLTYDSRIHFYDLSDRHNGTFRIMIVPDLENIESKLDEVLPVPDGIMVNLSECRTIIESFLDQLPKVYQNNHETDSALGTSLLIAEKLLHQTGGRITVFQTRLPNINPGALNEQTGKEPTVLTPTSDFYKKLSLDYASQQIACDLFLLNSHYIDLTTLSCISKYSGGEVKYYPNFHATHSPDQVERFENDLRRYLQRKIGFEAVMRLRSPPALSIQTFYGNGFVRSVDLLVLPNINPDAAFGMQVAIEDSLAQYKSVTFQVALLYTSSKGERRIRVHTLSLPVSAALKDICSNADQEAMVALIAKMAADRSTTSSIQEAREGMTNVACDVIKATMSNDSSNRTGSLYVPHAIRLLPLYMLSMIKSTAFRAGSSIKADERAYYIDLCKTLPTKYLMKIFYPDLYPIHTIEDQSRIVQDGEDELYIPARAHLSFQYIDAHGAYILDTNEYIYIYIGRAISDHFVQSV
;
A
#
# COMPACT_ATOMS: atom_id res chain seq x y z
N LEU A 1 -3.36 -18.53 -43.89
CA LEU A 1 -2.71 -17.20 -43.88
C LEU A 1 -3.66 -16.25 -43.15
N TYR A 2 -3.38 -15.93 -41.89
CA TYR A 2 -4.15 -14.89 -41.21
C TYR A 2 -3.79 -13.57 -41.88
N ILE A 3 -4.76 -12.95 -42.57
CA ILE A 3 -4.58 -11.61 -43.16
C ILE A 3 -4.51 -10.66 -41.98
N VAL A 4 -3.32 -10.15 -41.72
CA VAL A 4 -3.09 -9.15 -40.69
C VAL A 4 -3.71 -7.83 -41.19
N PRO A 5 -4.48 -7.10 -40.36
CA PRO A 5 -5.06 -5.82 -40.76
C PRO A 5 -4.01 -4.86 -41.32
N GLN A 6 -4.33 -4.11 -42.37
CA GLN A 6 -3.38 -3.21 -43.03
C GLN A 6 -2.82 -2.14 -42.07
N GLU A 7 -3.64 -1.69 -41.10
CA GLU A 7 -3.24 -0.77 -40.04
C GLU A 7 -2.12 -1.34 -39.16
N PHE A 8 -2.04 -2.66 -39.01
CA PHE A 8 -0.99 -3.32 -38.26
C PHE A 8 0.38 -3.23 -38.96
N LEU A 9 0.41 -2.93 -40.26
CA LEU A 9 1.67 -2.67 -40.97
C LEU A 9 2.28 -1.29 -40.63
N PHE A 10 1.54 -0.40 -39.96
CA PHE A 10 2.02 0.94 -39.59
C PHE A 10 2.74 0.94 -38.24
N ASP A 11 4.05 1.16 -38.21
CA ASP A 11 4.81 1.29 -36.96
C ASP A 11 4.50 2.63 -36.27
N PRO A 12 3.90 2.64 -35.05
CA PRO A 12 3.53 3.88 -34.37
C PRO A 12 4.74 4.68 -33.86
N VAL A 13 5.90 4.04 -33.70
CA VAL A 13 7.12 4.69 -33.18
C VAL A 13 7.83 5.44 -34.29
N SER A 14 8.09 4.78 -35.42
CA SER A 14 8.76 5.41 -36.57
C SER A 14 7.80 6.17 -37.50
N LYS A 15 6.49 6.00 -37.33
CA LYS A 15 5.42 6.55 -38.18
C LYS A 15 5.54 6.13 -39.65
N THR A 16 5.96 4.90 -39.91
CA THR A 16 6.15 4.36 -41.27
C THR A 16 5.45 3.02 -41.43
N TYR A 17 4.94 2.73 -42.63
CA TYR A 17 4.52 1.38 -42.98
C TYR A 17 5.72 0.47 -43.19
N GLY A 18 5.65 -0.76 -42.71
CA GLY A 18 6.74 -1.72 -42.81
C GLY A 18 6.44 -3.03 -42.12
N ASP A 19 7.52 -3.71 -41.72
CA ASP A 19 7.46 -5.02 -41.06
C ASP A 19 6.82 -4.91 -39.65
N PRO A 20 5.70 -5.61 -39.39
CA PRO A 20 5.05 -5.63 -38.08
C PRO A 20 5.95 -6.11 -36.94
N SER A 21 7.03 -6.85 -37.23
CA SER A 21 7.99 -7.31 -36.22
C SER A 21 8.66 -6.17 -35.45
N ARG A 22 8.66 -4.95 -36.00
CA ARG A 22 9.25 -3.76 -35.38
C ARG A 22 8.39 -3.16 -34.27
N ARG A 23 7.10 -3.46 -34.26
CA ARG A 23 6.12 -2.86 -33.36
C ARG A 23 6.40 -3.22 -31.90
N PRO A 24 6.24 -2.28 -30.95
CA PRO A 24 6.46 -2.56 -29.53
C PRO A 24 5.70 -3.77 -29.00
N GLU A 25 4.43 -3.93 -29.38
CA GLU A 25 3.56 -5.02 -28.93
C GLU A 25 3.95 -6.41 -29.45
N VAL A 26 4.83 -6.47 -30.46
CA VAL A 26 5.41 -7.72 -30.95
C VAL A 26 6.74 -7.99 -30.26
N ARG A 27 7.47 -6.95 -29.86
CA ARG A 27 8.85 -7.05 -29.33
C ARG A 27 8.94 -7.15 -27.82
N PHE A 28 7.97 -6.60 -27.10
CA PHE A 28 8.04 -6.45 -25.65
C PHE A 28 6.86 -7.15 -24.97
N GLY A 29 7.14 -7.87 -23.89
CA GLY A 29 6.11 -8.49 -23.05
C GLY A 29 5.32 -7.48 -22.21
N THR A 30 5.73 -6.22 -22.15
CA THR A 30 5.01 -5.15 -21.45
C THR A 30 4.87 -3.95 -22.37
N VAL A 31 3.64 -3.54 -22.64
CA VAL A 31 3.31 -2.42 -23.53
C VAL A 31 2.13 -1.62 -23.02
N GLU A 32 1.93 -0.42 -23.57
CA GLU A 32 0.83 0.46 -23.22
C GLU A 32 0.18 1.04 -24.48
N TYR A 33 -1.16 1.02 -24.51
CA TYR A 33 -1.97 1.51 -25.62
C TYR A 33 -2.80 2.72 -25.20
N THR A 34 -3.09 3.60 -26.15
CA THR A 34 -4.20 4.56 -26.04
C THR A 34 -5.51 3.80 -26.24
N ALA A 35 -6.44 3.92 -25.30
CA ALA A 35 -7.74 3.26 -25.43
C ALA A 35 -8.66 4.03 -26.39
N THR A 36 -9.40 3.31 -27.24
CA THR A 36 -10.43 3.90 -28.11
C THR A 36 -11.70 4.20 -27.32
N SER A 37 -12.66 4.90 -27.93
CA SER A 37 -13.96 5.24 -27.33
C SER A 37 -14.74 4.02 -26.84
N ASP A 38 -14.54 2.85 -27.45
CA ASP A 38 -15.23 1.60 -27.06
C ASP A 38 -14.84 1.12 -25.66
N TYR A 39 -13.71 1.59 -25.13
CA TYR A 39 -13.23 1.29 -23.77
C TYR A 39 -13.67 2.35 -22.74
N MET A 40 -14.59 3.25 -23.12
CA MET A 40 -15.08 4.34 -22.28
C MET A 40 -16.59 4.23 -22.09
N ALA A 41 -17.01 3.94 -20.86
CA ALA A 41 -18.44 4.05 -20.49
C ALA A 41 -18.87 5.52 -20.36
N ARG A 42 -17.92 6.39 -20.02
CA ARG A 42 -18.04 7.84 -19.91
C ARG A 42 -16.69 8.49 -20.21
N PRO A 43 -16.64 9.80 -20.51
CA PRO A 43 -15.38 10.51 -20.67
C PRO A 43 -14.49 10.43 -19.41
N PRO A 44 -13.16 10.40 -19.56
CA PRO A 44 -12.22 10.43 -18.42
C PRO A 44 -12.47 11.60 -17.47
N GLN A 45 -12.73 11.26 -16.21
CA GLN A 45 -12.95 12.24 -15.14
C GLN A 45 -11.66 12.95 -14.72
N PRO A 46 -11.74 14.17 -14.16
CA PRO A 46 -10.60 14.81 -13.52
C PRO A 46 -10.11 14.02 -12.31
N ALA A 47 -8.84 14.24 -11.93
CA ALA A 47 -8.34 13.74 -10.66
C ALA A 47 -9.03 14.47 -9.50
N MET A 48 -9.63 13.71 -8.58
CA MET A 48 -10.36 14.22 -7.42
C MET A 48 -9.65 13.79 -6.14
N TYR A 49 -9.21 14.75 -5.33
CA TYR A 49 -8.52 14.51 -4.06
C TYR A 49 -9.33 15.09 -2.90
N LEU A 50 -9.83 14.23 -2.02
CA LEU A 50 -10.55 14.64 -0.82
C LEU A 50 -9.80 14.19 0.43
N PHE A 51 -9.41 15.14 1.28
CA PHE A 51 -8.71 14.88 2.53
C PHE A 51 -9.67 14.98 3.70
N LEU A 52 -9.80 13.91 4.50
CA LEU A 52 -10.56 13.87 5.74
C LEU A 52 -9.57 13.88 6.90
N LEU A 53 -9.63 14.90 7.77
CA LEU A 53 -8.64 15.17 8.80
C LEU A 53 -9.28 15.13 10.19
N ASP A 54 -8.90 14.18 11.03
CA ASP A 54 -9.28 14.13 12.45
C ASP A 54 -8.69 15.32 13.21
N VAL A 55 -9.52 16.21 13.75
CA VAL A 55 -9.08 17.38 14.53
C VAL A 55 -9.44 17.27 16.00
N SER A 56 -9.74 16.04 16.48
CA SER A 56 -10.01 15.77 17.88
C SER A 56 -8.83 16.13 18.80
N HIS A 57 -9.04 16.09 20.11
CA HIS A 57 -8.01 16.37 21.09
C HIS A 57 -6.75 15.51 20.90
N ASN A 58 -6.91 14.23 20.50
CA ASN A 58 -5.77 13.36 20.21
C ASN A 58 -4.91 13.90 19.06
N ALA A 59 -5.55 14.44 18.02
CA ALA A 59 -4.87 15.06 16.88
C ALA A 59 -3.96 16.22 17.31
N VAL A 60 -4.48 17.09 18.19
CA VAL A 60 -3.75 18.24 18.73
C VAL A 60 -2.60 17.77 19.63
N GLN A 61 -2.85 16.78 20.48
CA GLN A 61 -1.85 16.25 21.41
C GLN A 61 -0.62 15.66 20.71
N THR A 62 -0.75 15.15 19.48
CA THR A 62 0.41 14.65 18.72
C THR A 62 1.53 15.69 18.56
N GLY A 63 1.20 16.99 18.58
CA GLY A 63 2.12 18.11 18.43
C GLY A 63 2.42 18.86 19.71
N GLN A 64 1.88 18.45 20.87
CA GLN A 64 2.00 19.25 22.08
C GLN A 64 3.45 19.23 22.58
N PHE A 65 4.10 20.39 22.49
CA PHE A 65 5.49 20.58 22.86
C PHE A 65 5.68 20.39 24.37
N THR A 66 6.34 19.31 24.78
CA THR A 66 6.96 19.24 26.11
C THR A 66 8.36 19.84 25.99
N VAL A 67 8.51 21.11 26.35
CA VAL A 67 9.81 21.79 26.36
C VAL A 67 10.68 21.18 27.46
N ASN A 68 11.55 20.24 27.11
CA ASN A 68 12.69 19.83 27.94
C ASN A 68 13.94 19.67 27.07
N PHE A 69 14.70 20.76 27.00
CA PHE A 69 16.16 20.89 26.85
C PHE A 69 17.00 19.89 26.00
N ARG A 70 17.84 20.51 25.13
CA ARG A 70 19.10 20.04 24.50
C ARG A 70 18.98 19.19 23.22
N PHE A 71 18.85 19.84 22.05
CA PHE A 71 19.67 19.63 20.82
C PHE A 71 19.12 20.49 19.67
N SER A 72 19.69 21.68 19.49
CA SER A 72 19.10 22.81 18.73
C SER A 72 19.13 22.73 17.19
N TYR A 73 19.61 21.63 16.59
CA TYR A 73 19.72 21.53 15.11
C TYR A 73 18.75 20.51 14.47
N LEU A 74 18.35 19.45 15.19
CA LEU A 74 17.27 18.53 14.75
C LEU A 74 15.86 18.98 15.19
N LEU A 75 15.74 19.87 16.17
CA LEU A 75 14.45 20.30 16.77
C LEU A 75 13.58 21.21 15.88
N LYS A 76 14.02 21.59 14.68
CA LYS A 76 13.28 22.53 13.81
C LYS A 76 12.03 21.94 13.13
N LYS A 77 11.76 20.64 13.28
CA LYS A 77 10.70 19.91 12.54
C LYS A 77 9.74 19.07 13.40
N CYS A 78 9.75 19.19 14.72
CA CYS A 78 8.81 18.44 15.57
C CYS A 78 7.43 19.11 15.55
N LEU A 79 6.67 18.87 14.49
CA LEU A 79 5.33 19.41 14.29
C LEU A 79 4.28 18.33 14.64
N GLY A 80 3.12 18.75 15.15
CA GLY A 80 1.98 17.83 15.25
C GLY A 80 1.56 17.35 13.87
N TYR A 81 0.86 16.22 13.79
CA TYR A 81 0.62 15.59 12.49
C TYR A 81 -0.13 16.53 11.53
N LEU A 82 -1.09 17.33 12.03
CA LEU A 82 -1.87 18.26 11.21
C LEU A 82 -0.98 19.35 10.59
N GLN A 83 0.02 19.82 11.32
CA GLN A 83 0.98 20.79 10.82
C GLN A 83 1.93 20.14 9.79
N SER A 84 2.50 18.97 10.08
CA SER A 84 3.31 18.23 9.10
C SER A 84 2.52 17.92 7.82
N PHE A 85 1.24 17.54 7.94
CA PHE A 85 0.35 17.35 6.79
C PHE A 85 0.20 18.62 5.95
N CYS A 86 -0.11 19.75 6.60
CA CYS A 86 -0.33 21.01 5.90
C CYS A 86 0.94 21.50 5.19
N GLU A 87 2.10 21.44 5.85
CA GLU A 87 3.37 21.85 5.26
C GLU A 87 3.77 20.97 4.08
N ILE A 88 3.67 19.65 4.23
CA ILE A 88 4.03 18.72 3.15
C ILE A 88 3.07 18.85 1.98
N LEU A 89 1.76 19.00 2.23
CA LEU A 89 0.81 19.24 1.16
C LEU A 89 1.10 20.56 0.45
N PHE A 90 1.37 21.64 1.20
CA PHE A 90 1.75 22.94 0.66
C PHE A 90 2.97 22.85 -0.27
N GLU A 91 4.04 22.20 0.19
CA GLU A 91 5.27 21.96 -0.59
C GLU A 91 4.99 21.17 -1.88
N ASN A 92 3.96 20.33 -1.89
CA ASN A 92 3.71 19.34 -2.94
C ASN A 92 2.45 19.60 -3.78
N LEU A 93 1.75 20.72 -3.61
CA LEU A 93 0.57 21.07 -4.41
C LEU A 93 0.84 21.02 -5.92
N SER A 94 2.05 21.44 -6.34
CA SER A 94 2.45 21.44 -7.76
C SER A 94 2.81 20.04 -8.28
N SER A 95 3.15 19.12 -7.38
CA SER A 95 3.60 17.77 -7.70
C SER A 95 2.46 16.75 -7.64
N LEU A 96 1.27 17.15 -7.17
CA LEU A 96 0.08 16.32 -7.18
C LEU A 96 -0.23 15.85 -8.62
N PRO A 97 -0.34 14.53 -8.86
CA PRO A 97 -0.68 14.02 -10.18
C PRO A 97 -2.04 14.56 -10.65
N GLY A 98 -2.08 15.15 -11.83
CA GLY A 98 -3.31 15.75 -12.30
C GLY A 98 -3.14 16.50 -13.61
N ASP A 99 -4.27 16.91 -14.18
CA ASP A 99 -4.33 17.89 -15.27
C ASP A 99 -4.93 19.21 -14.75
N ALA A 100 -5.18 20.17 -15.64
CA ALA A 100 -5.77 21.47 -15.29
C ALA A 100 -7.19 21.38 -14.69
N ARG A 101 -7.86 20.22 -14.76
CA ARG A 101 -9.22 20.00 -14.22
C ARG A 101 -9.19 19.40 -12.82
N THR A 102 -8.01 19.12 -12.28
CA THR A 102 -7.83 18.51 -10.95
C THR A 102 -8.54 19.30 -9.87
N LYS A 103 -9.33 18.61 -9.04
CA LYS A 103 -10.02 19.20 -7.90
C LYS A 103 -9.51 18.64 -6.58
N ILE A 104 -9.49 19.51 -5.59
CA ILE A 104 -9.09 19.21 -4.22
C ILE A 104 -10.16 19.71 -3.25
N GLY A 105 -10.38 18.97 -2.18
CA GLY A 105 -11.27 19.36 -1.10
C GLY A 105 -10.79 18.84 0.25
N PHE A 106 -11.30 19.46 1.30
CA PHE A 106 -10.91 19.19 2.68
C PHE A 106 -12.16 19.09 3.55
N LEU A 107 -12.17 18.12 4.44
CA LEU A 107 -13.10 18.03 5.56
C LEU A 107 -12.27 17.78 6.82
N THR A 108 -12.60 18.46 7.90
CA THR A 108 -12.13 18.04 9.22
C THR A 108 -13.29 17.53 10.04
N TYR A 109 -12.98 16.68 11.01
CA TYR A 109 -14.00 16.11 11.89
C TYR A 109 -13.47 15.87 13.30
N ASP A 110 -14.37 16.05 14.25
CA ASP A 110 -14.25 15.67 15.66
C ASP A 110 -15.62 15.13 16.13
N SER A 111 -16.25 15.76 17.12
CA SER A 111 -17.67 15.56 17.43
C SER A 111 -18.61 16.13 16.35
N ARG A 112 -18.09 16.97 15.45
CA ARG A 112 -18.81 17.67 14.37
C ARG A 112 -18.09 17.47 13.04
N ILE A 113 -18.76 17.87 11.94
CA ILE A 113 -18.15 17.93 10.61
C ILE A 113 -17.91 19.38 10.23
N HIS A 114 -16.70 19.68 9.74
CA HIS A 114 -16.34 21.01 9.27
C HIS A 114 -16.03 20.98 7.77
N PHE A 115 -16.81 21.73 7.00
CA PHE A 115 -16.59 21.98 5.59
C PHE A 115 -15.87 23.30 5.40
N TYR A 116 -15.06 23.39 4.34
CA TYR A 116 -14.36 24.60 3.95
C TYR A 116 -14.85 25.05 2.58
N ASP A 117 -15.44 26.25 2.54
CA ASP A 117 -15.69 26.94 1.27
C ASP A 117 -14.40 27.66 0.86
N LEU A 118 -13.74 27.08 -0.15
CA LEU A 118 -12.50 27.58 -0.76
C LEU A 118 -12.76 28.30 -2.08
N SER A 119 -14.01 28.68 -2.37
CA SER A 119 -14.32 29.50 -3.54
C SER A 119 -13.81 30.94 -3.36
N ASP A 120 -13.49 31.61 -4.46
CA ASP A 120 -13.00 33.01 -4.46
C ASP A 120 -14.10 34.05 -4.13
N ARG A 121 -15.19 33.62 -3.49
CA ARG A 121 -16.35 34.47 -3.19
C ARG A 121 -16.13 35.40 -1.98
N HIS A 122 -15.09 35.16 -1.18
CA HIS A 122 -14.90 35.79 0.13
C HIS A 122 -13.57 36.55 0.23
N ASN A 123 -13.19 37.29 -0.81
CA ASN A 123 -12.02 38.18 -0.84
C ASN A 123 -10.71 37.50 -0.38
N GLY A 124 -10.45 36.27 -0.86
CA GLY A 124 -9.23 35.52 -0.52
C GLY A 124 -9.19 34.91 0.89
N THR A 125 -10.30 34.91 1.63
CA THR A 125 -10.44 34.19 2.90
C THR A 125 -11.36 32.98 2.73
N PHE A 126 -11.13 31.89 3.47
CA PHE A 126 -12.01 30.72 3.44
C PHE A 126 -13.07 30.80 4.54
N ARG A 127 -14.21 30.16 4.32
CA ARG A 127 -15.28 30.04 5.32
C ARG A 127 -15.40 28.61 5.84
N ILE A 128 -15.49 28.46 7.15
CA ILE A 128 -15.79 27.19 7.80
C ILE A 128 -17.31 27.07 7.97
N MET A 129 -17.89 25.96 7.52
CA MET A 129 -19.29 25.61 7.72
C MET A 129 -19.35 24.36 8.60
N ILE A 130 -20.02 24.48 9.75
CA ILE A 130 -20.02 23.44 10.77
C ILE A 130 -21.37 22.75 10.78
N VAL A 131 -21.36 21.43 10.79
CA VAL A 131 -22.53 20.59 11.02
C VAL A 131 -22.42 20.02 12.43
N PRO A 132 -23.14 20.60 13.41
CA PRO A 132 -23.01 20.20 14.80
C PRO A 132 -23.88 18.99 15.18
N ASP A 133 -25.02 18.81 14.51
CA ASP A 133 -25.95 17.71 14.78
C ASP A 133 -25.74 16.59 13.76
N LEU A 134 -25.27 15.45 14.23
CA LEU A 134 -25.00 14.25 13.43
C LEU A 134 -26.07 13.16 13.66
N GLU A 135 -27.13 13.47 14.41
CA GLU A 135 -28.19 12.52 14.69
C GLU A 135 -29.03 12.25 13.44
N ASN A 136 -29.16 10.97 13.11
CA ASN A 136 -29.83 10.50 11.89
C ASN A 136 -29.25 11.11 10.61
N ILE A 137 -27.93 11.37 10.57
CA ILE A 137 -27.29 12.00 9.42
C ILE A 137 -27.49 11.23 8.11
N GLU A 138 -27.62 9.90 8.17
CA GLU A 138 -27.87 9.05 7.00
C GLU A 138 -29.12 9.45 6.22
N SER A 139 -30.18 9.91 6.91
CA SER A 139 -31.42 10.36 6.26
C SER A 139 -31.41 11.84 5.87
N LYS A 140 -30.46 12.63 6.41
CA LYS A 140 -30.38 14.09 6.22
C LYS A 140 -29.17 14.52 5.37
N LEU A 141 -28.40 13.58 4.81
CA LEU A 141 -27.17 13.88 4.05
C LEU A 141 -27.40 14.97 2.99
N ASP A 142 -28.50 14.89 2.24
CA ASP A 142 -28.80 15.85 1.17
C ASP A 142 -29.22 17.24 1.70
N GLU A 143 -29.70 17.34 2.96
CA GLU A 143 -30.02 18.61 3.62
C GLU A 143 -28.79 19.29 4.21
N VAL A 144 -27.78 18.49 4.56
CA VAL A 144 -26.60 18.92 5.31
C VAL A 144 -25.45 19.32 4.38
N LEU A 145 -25.38 18.76 3.18
CA LEU A 145 -24.33 19.08 2.20
C LEU A 145 -24.45 20.53 1.74
N PRO A 146 -23.45 21.39 2.03
CA PRO A 146 -23.38 22.72 1.43
C PRO A 146 -23.23 22.62 -0.09
N VAL A 147 -23.42 23.73 -0.81
CA VAL A 147 -23.25 23.79 -2.27
C VAL A 147 -21.86 23.23 -2.66
N PRO A 148 -21.79 22.10 -3.39
CA PRO A 148 -20.54 21.33 -3.56
C PRO A 148 -19.40 22.10 -4.24
N ASP A 149 -19.72 23.10 -5.07
CA ASP A 149 -18.74 23.87 -5.84
C ASP A 149 -17.71 24.60 -4.98
N GLY A 150 -18.06 24.96 -3.74
CA GLY A 150 -17.15 25.59 -2.79
C GLY A 150 -16.25 24.61 -2.04
N ILE A 151 -16.62 23.32 -1.98
CA ILE A 151 -15.92 22.28 -1.20
C ILE A 151 -14.87 21.58 -2.07
N MET A 152 -15.26 21.17 -3.28
CA MET A 152 -14.36 20.54 -4.25
C MET A 152 -13.96 21.57 -5.31
N VAL A 153 -12.87 22.29 -5.04
CA VAL A 153 -12.40 23.41 -5.87
C VAL A 153 -11.32 22.99 -6.86
N ASN A 154 -11.18 23.70 -7.96
CA ASN A 154 -10.08 23.47 -8.91
C ASN A 154 -8.75 23.89 -8.26
N LEU A 155 -7.78 22.96 -8.25
CA LEU A 155 -6.48 23.17 -7.60
C LEU A 155 -5.69 24.34 -8.19
N SER A 156 -5.74 24.52 -9.51
CA SER A 156 -4.98 25.57 -10.20
C SER A 156 -5.61 26.95 -10.00
N GLU A 157 -6.94 27.02 -10.06
CA GLU A 157 -7.69 28.28 -9.94
C GLU A 157 -7.72 28.78 -8.48
N CYS A 158 -7.89 27.88 -7.52
CA CYS A 158 -8.01 28.21 -6.10
C CYS A 158 -6.68 28.06 -5.33
N ARG A 159 -5.54 28.04 -6.03
CA ARG A 159 -4.23 27.76 -5.41
C ARG A 159 -3.90 28.68 -4.24
N THR A 160 -4.03 29.99 -4.41
CA THR A 160 -3.69 30.99 -3.39
C THR A 160 -4.51 30.84 -2.11
N ILE A 161 -5.82 30.56 -2.24
CA ILE A 161 -6.69 30.36 -1.07
C ILE A 161 -6.43 29.01 -0.40
N ILE A 162 -6.08 27.96 -1.16
CA ILE A 162 -5.64 26.68 -0.60
C ILE A 162 -4.34 26.85 0.20
N GLU A 163 -3.36 27.57 -0.35
CA GLU A 163 -2.09 27.87 0.33
C GLU A 163 -2.33 28.63 1.65
N SER A 164 -3.20 29.64 1.63
CA SER A 164 -3.63 30.38 2.83
C SER A 164 -4.38 29.48 3.84
N PHE A 165 -5.25 28.61 3.35
CA PHE A 165 -5.97 27.63 4.17
C PHE A 165 -5.02 26.68 4.90
N LEU A 166 -4.01 26.12 4.21
CA LEU A 166 -3.05 25.19 4.80
C LEU A 166 -2.19 25.86 5.88
N ASP A 167 -1.83 27.14 5.73
CA ASP A 167 -1.10 27.89 6.78
C ASP A 167 -1.98 28.20 8.01
N GLN A 168 -3.30 28.35 7.83
CA GLN A 168 -4.21 28.71 8.91
C GLN A 168 -4.81 27.50 9.63
N LEU A 169 -4.98 26.37 8.94
CA LEU A 169 -5.72 25.22 9.46
C LEU A 169 -5.20 24.70 10.82
N PRO A 170 -3.87 24.51 11.03
CA PRO A 170 -3.37 24.08 12.34
C PRO A 170 -3.66 25.08 13.46
N LYS A 171 -3.62 26.39 13.16
CA LYS A 171 -3.89 27.47 14.11
C LYS A 171 -5.37 27.49 14.54
N VAL A 172 -6.29 27.08 13.68
CA VAL A 172 -7.73 26.97 13.98
C VAL A 172 -7.99 25.95 15.09
N TYR A 173 -7.30 24.81 15.06
CA TYR A 173 -7.57 23.69 15.97
C TYR A 173 -6.55 23.52 17.12
N GLN A 174 -5.56 24.40 17.24
CA GLN A 174 -4.48 24.29 18.23
C GLN A 174 -4.95 24.14 19.70
N ASN A 175 -6.17 24.60 20.02
CA ASN A 175 -6.77 24.52 21.35
C ASN A 175 -8.05 23.67 21.34
N ASN A 176 -8.20 22.73 20.39
CA ASN A 176 -9.37 21.86 20.36
C ASN A 176 -9.28 20.79 21.46
N HIS A 177 -10.38 20.62 22.19
CA HIS A 177 -10.50 19.67 23.30
C HIS A 177 -11.59 18.62 23.08
N GLU A 178 -12.22 18.61 21.91
CA GLU A 178 -13.25 17.63 21.53
C GLU A 178 -12.64 16.22 21.49
N THR A 179 -13.18 15.28 22.27
CA THR A 179 -12.60 13.93 22.38
C THR A 179 -13.19 12.93 21.41
N ASP A 180 -14.25 13.32 20.70
CA ASP A 180 -14.99 12.42 19.83
C ASP A 180 -14.52 12.50 18.37
N SER A 181 -14.88 11.46 17.61
CA SER A 181 -14.50 11.30 16.22
C SER A 181 -15.66 10.72 15.40
N ALA A 182 -16.26 11.55 14.56
CA ALA A 182 -17.32 11.23 13.61
C ALA A 182 -16.80 10.74 12.24
N LEU A 183 -15.91 9.74 12.25
CA LEU A 183 -15.32 9.21 11.01
C LEU A 183 -16.38 8.64 10.06
N GLY A 184 -17.33 7.83 10.55
CA GLY A 184 -18.30 7.20 9.67
C GLY A 184 -19.20 8.22 8.96
N THR A 185 -19.63 9.27 9.65
CA THR A 185 -20.33 10.40 9.03
C THR A 185 -19.49 11.09 7.96
N SER A 186 -18.21 11.34 8.26
CA SER A 186 -17.27 11.97 7.33
C SER A 186 -17.12 11.16 6.04
N LEU A 187 -17.07 9.82 6.15
CA LEU A 187 -17.01 8.92 5.01
C LEU A 187 -18.31 8.93 4.18
N LEU A 188 -19.48 8.97 4.80
CA LEU A 188 -20.76 9.07 4.06
C LEU A 188 -20.87 10.38 3.28
N ILE A 189 -20.42 11.48 3.88
CA ILE A 189 -20.35 12.80 3.20
C ILE A 189 -19.36 12.74 2.03
N ALA A 190 -18.19 12.15 2.25
CA ALA A 190 -17.15 12.01 1.23
C ALA A 190 -17.63 11.18 0.02
N GLU A 191 -18.42 10.14 0.28
CA GLU A 191 -19.10 9.36 -0.77
C GLU A 191 -19.95 10.27 -1.66
N LYS A 192 -20.84 11.05 -1.05
CA LYS A 192 -21.76 11.93 -1.78
C LYS A 192 -21.03 12.98 -2.61
N LEU A 193 -19.95 13.54 -2.08
CA LEU A 193 -19.12 14.53 -2.79
C LEU A 193 -18.43 13.95 -4.04
N LEU A 194 -18.09 12.66 -4.02
CA LEU A 194 -17.34 12.01 -5.10
C LEU A 194 -18.18 11.03 -5.93
N HIS A 195 -19.42 10.74 -5.55
CA HIS A 195 -20.28 9.72 -6.16
C HIS A 195 -20.34 9.81 -7.69
N GLN A 196 -20.44 11.03 -8.23
CA GLN A 196 -20.54 11.24 -9.67
C GLN A 196 -19.21 11.13 -10.39
N THR A 197 -18.08 11.49 -9.78
CA THR A 197 -16.78 11.59 -10.45
C THR A 197 -15.86 10.41 -10.15
N GLY A 198 -16.06 9.72 -9.02
CA GLY A 198 -15.02 8.90 -8.41
C GLY A 198 -13.92 9.77 -7.79
N GLY A 199 -12.85 9.13 -7.32
CA GLY A 199 -11.70 9.85 -6.77
C GLY A 199 -10.92 9.11 -5.69
N ARG A 200 -10.06 9.87 -5.01
CA ARG A 200 -9.27 9.42 -3.86
C ARG A 200 -9.69 10.15 -2.60
N ILE A 201 -10.18 9.40 -1.62
CA ILE A 201 -10.37 9.86 -0.24
C ILE A 201 -9.12 9.49 0.54
N THR A 202 -8.53 10.44 1.26
CA THR A 202 -7.40 10.19 2.17
C THR A 202 -7.82 10.59 3.58
N VAL A 203 -7.85 9.63 4.49
CA VAL A 203 -8.29 9.83 5.87
C VAL A 203 -7.08 9.86 6.79
N PHE A 204 -7.05 10.82 7.72
CA PHE A 204 -6.08 10.88 8.81
C PHE A 204 -6.84 10.70 10.11
N GLN A 205 -6.56 9.62 10.83
CA GLN A 205 -7.27 9.23 12.04
C GLN A 205 -6.29 9.03 13.20
N THR A 206 -6.59 9.61 14.36
CA THR A 206 -5.72 9.56 15.55
C THR A 206 -6.33 8.83 16.74
N ARG A 207 -7.62 8.48 16.65
CA ARG A 207 -8.40 7.87 17.72
C ARG A 207 -9.39 6.84 17.20
N LEU A 208 -9.88 5.93 18.06
CA LEU A 208 -11.01 5.06 17.75
C LEU A 208 -12.29 5.89 17.45
N PRO A 209 -12.92 5.73 16.27
CA PRO A 209 -14.20 6.39 15.98
C PRO A 209 -15.25 5.99 17.00
N ASN A 210 -15.94 6.98 17.58
CA ASN A 210 -16.87 6.77 18.69
C ASN A 210 -18.24 7.46 18.52
N ILE A 211 -18.46 8.12 17.37
CA ILE A 211 -19.76 8.67 16.99
C ILE A 211 -20.34 7.86 15.83
N ASN A 212 -21.64 7.60 15.90
CA ASN A 212 -22.36 6.88 14.86
C ASN A 212 -22.65 7.75 13.63
N PRO A 213 -22.79 7.13 12.44
CA PRO A 213 -22.63 5.69 12.18
C PRO A 213 -21.16 5.26 12.19
N GLY A 214 -20.92 3.95 12.37
CA GLY A 214 -19.56 3.38 12.37
C GLY A 214 -18.77 3.56 13.67
N ALA A 215 -19.42 3.94 14.78
CA ALA A 215 -18.76 3.96 16.08
C ALA A 215 -18.25 2.56 16.46
N LEU A 216 -17.05 2.52 17.02
CA LEU A 216 -16.38 1.33 17.52
C LEU A 216 -16.15 1.46 19.03
N ASN A 217 -16.05 0.32 19.70
CA ASN A 217 -15.81 0.25 21.14
C ASN A 217 -14.48 -0.44 21.41
N GLU A 218 -13.79 -0.03 22.46
CA GLU A 218 -12.60 -0.74 22.93
C GLU A 218 -12.98 -2.17 23.36
N GLN A 219 -12.34 -3.18 22.78
CA GLN A 219 -12.56 -4.55 23.21
C GLN A 219 -11.92 -4.77 24.59
N THR A 220 -12.76 -4.96 25.61
CA THR A 220 -12.30 -5.28 26.97
C THR A 220 -12.22 -6.79 27.15
N GLY A 221 -11.00 -7.34 27.12
CA GLY A 221 -10.70 -8.72 27.54
C GLY A 221 -10.45 -9.72 26.41
N LYS A 222 -9.39 -10.53 26.61
CA LYS A 222 -8.82 -11.61 25.76
C LYS A 222 -8.61 -11.24 24.29
N GLU A 223 -7.35 -11.27 23.87
CA GLU A 223 -6.98 -11.17 22.45
C GLU A 223 -7.90 -12.07 21.61
N PRO A 224 -8.59 -11.52 20.60
CA PRO A 224 -9.47 -12.33 19.79
C PRO A 224 -8.63 -13.39 19.08
N THR A 225 -9.07 -14.65 19.17
CA THR A 225 -8.42 -15.80 18.50
C THR A 225 -8.39 -15.65 16.97
N VAL A 226 -9.25 -14.78 16.44
CA VAL A 226 -9.36 -14.45 15.02
C VAL A 226 -9.42 -12.93 14.85
N LEU A 227 -8.64 -12.38 13.92
CA LEU A 227 -8.70 -10.97 13.57
C LEU A 227 -9.90 -10.72 12.66
N THR A 228 -11.09 -10.69 13.25
CA THR A 228 -12.35 -10.39 12.55
C THR A 228 -12.80 -8.96 12.82
N PRO A 229 -13.27 -8.23 11.79
CA PRO A 229 -13.93 -6.94 11.97
C PRO A 229 -15.10 -7.02 12.97
N THR A 230 -15.24 -6.00 13.82
CA THR A 230 -16.33 -5.87 14.79
C THR A 230 -17.60 -5.27 14.20
N SER A 231 -17.47 -4.60 13.05
CA SER A 231 -18.56 -3.94 12.34
C SER A 231 -18.44 -4.14 10.83
N ASP A 232 -19.57 -4.42 10.19
CA ASP A 232 -19.66 -4.51 8.73
C ASP A 232 -19.82 -3.14 8.04
N PHE A 233 -19.98 -2.05 8.81
CA PHE A 233 -20.21 -0.70 8.26
C PHE A 233 -19.17 -0.31 7.22
N TYR A 234 -17.89 -0.36 7.59
CA TYR A 234 -16.78 0.04 6.71
C TYR A 234 -16.65 -0.86 5.48
N LYS A 235 -16.94 -2.16 5.64
CA LYS A 235 -16.95 -3.09 4.52
C LYS A 235 -18.12 -2.79 3.56
N LYS A 236 -19.33 -2.54 4.05
CA LYS A 236 -20.46 -2.20 3.16
C LYS A 236 -20.18 -0.93 2.37
N LEU A 237 -19.76 0.14 3.07
CA LEU A 237 -19.45 1.42 2.45
C LEU A 237 -18.32 1.32 1.40
N SER A 238 -17.32 0.47 1.66
CA SER A 238 -16.22 0.25 0.71
C SER A 238 -16.67 -0.40 -0.62
N LEU A 239 -17.71 -1.21 -0.59
CA LEU A 239 -18.27 -1.84 -1.79
C LEU A 239 -19.01 -0.80 -2.63
N ASP A 240 -19.72 0.12 -1.97
CA ASP A 240 -20.36 1.26 -2.62
C ASP A 240 -19.30 2.17 -3.27
N TYR A 241 -18.21 2.47 -2.55
CA TYR A 241 -17.06 3.23 -3.08
C TYR A 241 -16.46 2.55 -4.32
N ALA A 242 -16.21 1.24 -4.26
CA ALA A 242 -15.65 0.50 -5.39
C ALA A 242 -16.57 0.55 -6.63
N SER A 243 -17.88 0.52 -6.44
CA SER A 243 -18.86 0.66 -7.52
C SER A 243 -18.82 2.06 -8.16
N GLN A 244 -18.56 3.08 -7.35
CA GLN A 244 -18.53 4.50 -7.72
C GLN A 244 -17.14 5.00 -8.16
N GLN A 245 -16.16 4.10 -8.27
CA GLN A 245 -14.77 4.45 -8.60
C GLN A 245 -14.12 5.39 -7.58
N ILE A 246 -14.42 5.19 -6.29
CA ILE A 246 -13.79 5.86 -5.16
C ILE A 246 -12.85 4.87 -4.46
N ALA A 247 -11.61 5.29 -4.18
CA ALA A 247 -10.71 4.56 -3.28
C ALA A 247 -10.52 5.36 -1.98
N CYS A 248 -10.39 4.65 -0.85
CA CYS A 248 -10.16 5.27 0.46
C CYS A 248 -8.82 4.79 1.05
N ASP A 249 -7.89 5.72 1.25
CA ASP A 249 -6.58 5.48 1.85
C ASP A 249 -6.61 5.96 3.32
N LEU A 250 -6.08 5.16 4.24
CA LEU A 250 -6.03 5.46 5.69
C LEU A 250 -4.61 5.77 6.16
N PHE A 251 -4.44 6.89 6.84
CA PHE A 251 -3.27 7.23 7.66
C PHE A 251 -3.70 7.17 9.13
N LEU A 252 -3.22 6.15 9.84
CA LEU A 252 -3.56 5.87 11.23
C LEU A 252 -2.40 6.31 12.13
N LEU A 253 -2.60 7.36 12.91
CA LEU A 253 -1.57 8.00 13.74
C LEU A 253 -1.93 7.93 15.24
N ASN A 254 -2.42 6.77 15.67
CA ASN A 254 -2.97 6.56 17.00
C ASN A 254 -1.93 6.17 18.05
N SER A 255 -2.13 6.67 19.27
CA SER A 255 -1.38 6.26 20.48
C SER A 255 -2.08 5.18 21.30
N HIS A 256 -3.37 4.96 21.04
CA HIS A 256 -4.21 3.97 21.71
C HIS A 256 -4.85 3.03 20.69
N TYR A 257 -5.48 1.95 21.15
CA TYR A 257 -6.16 0.99 20.28
C TYR A 257 -7.18 1.68 19.35
N ILE A 258 -7.21 1.27 18.09
CA ILE A 258 -8.07 1.86 17.05
C ILE A 258 -8.94 0.86 16.29
N ASP A 259 -8.82 -0.43 16.62
CA ASP A 259 -9.46 -1.52 15.88
C ASP A 259 -9.15 -1.48 14.38
N LEU A 260 -7.85 -1.54 14.06
CA LEU A 260 -7.35 -1.46 12.69
C LEU A 260 -7.98 -2.52 11.78
N THR A 261 -8.25 -3.71 12.30
CA THR A 261 -8.91 -4.81 11.56
C THR A 261 -10.26 -4.38 10.97
N THR A 262 -11.04 -3.62 11.73
CA THR A 262 -12.34 -3.12 11.30
C THR A 262 -12.19 -1.92 10.37
N LEU A 263 -11.34 -0.97 10.73
CA LEU A 263 -11.13 0.24 9.93
C LEU A 263 -10.52 -0.05 8.56
N SER A 264 -9.53 -0.96 8.48
CA SER A 264 -8.83 -1.26 7.22
C SER A 264 -9.74 -1.88 6.16
N CYS A 265 -10.93 -2.35 6.52
CA CYS A 265 -11.93 -2.80 5.57
C CYS A 265 -12.31 -1.72 4.55
N ILE A 266 -12.36 -0.43 4.94
CA ILE A 266 -12.68 0.65 4.00
C ILE A 266 -11.66 0.72 2.86
N SER A 267 -10.37 0.61 3.17
CA SER A 267 -9.28 0.63 2.19
C SER A 267 -9.17 -0.68 1.42
N LYS A 268 -9.26 -1.82 2.13
CA LYS A 268 -9.08 -3.15 1.55
C LYS A 268 -10.00 -3.39 0.36
N TYR A 269 -11.26 -3.08 0.50
CA TYR A 269 -12.28 -3.40 -0.50
C TYR A 269 -12.54 -2.27 -1.50
N SER A 270 -12.23 -1.01 -1.15
CA SER A 270 -12.26 0.12 -2.10
C SER A 270 -10.98 0.23 -2.96
N GLY A 271 -9.97 -0.62 -2.72
CA GLY A 271 -8.71 -0.61 -3.46
C GLY A 271 -7.71 0.46 -3.00
N GLY A 272 -7.88 1.00 -1.80
CA GLY A 272 -6.91 1.90 -1.16
C GLY A 272 -5.85 1.15 -0.34
N GLU A 273 -5.09 1.89 0.46
CA GLU A 273 -4.02 1.39 1.32
C GLU A 273 -4.12 1.91 2.76
N VAL A 274 -3.41 1.24 3.67
CA VAL A 274 -3.31 1.64 5.07
C VAL A 274 -1.85 1.96 5.38
N LYS A 275 -1.64 3.10 6.05
CA LYS A 275 -0.37 3.54 6.64
C LYS A 275 -0.56 3.67 8.14
N TYR A 276 0.32 3.06 8.93
CA TYR A 276 0.17 2.97 10.38
C TYR A 276 1.42 3.48 11.11
N TYR A 277 1.22 4.46 12.00
CA TYR A 277 2.25 5.15 12.76
C TYR A 277 1.90 5.06 14.26
N PRO A 278 2.28 3.95 14.93
CA PRO A 278 1.94 3.72 16.33
C PRO A 278 2.60 4.75 17.25
N ASN A 279 1.86 5.24 18.24
CA ASN A 279 2.34 6.22 19.23
C ASN A 279 2.92 7.49 18.57
N PHE A 280 2.32 7.94 17.46
CA PHE A 280 2.78 9.13 16.76
C PHE A 280 2.81 10.35 17.69
N HIS A 281 3.99 10.97 17.85
CA HIS A 281 4.17 12.14 18.69
C HIS A 281 5.43 12.92 18.30
N ALA A 282 5.28 14.23 18.13
CA ALA A 282 6.34 15.15 17.68
C ALA A 282 7.64 15.05 18.49
N THR A 283 7.54 15.02 19.83
CA THR A 283 8.68 14.89 20.74
C THR A 283 9.06 13.46 21.11
N HIS A 284 8.08 12.58 21.35
CA HIS A 284 8.34 11.26 21.94
C HIS A 284 8.64 10.17 20.91
N SER A 285 8.23 10.34 19.65
CA SER A 285 8.39 9.34 18.59
C SER A 285 8.84 10.02 17.27
N PRO A 286 9.99 10.73 17.27
CA PRO A 286 10.44 11.49 16.10
C PRO A 286 10.70 10.63 14.86
N ASP A 287 11.04 9.35 15.05
CA ASP A 287 11.16 8.35 13.98
C ASP A 287 9.83 8.14 13.23
N GLN A 288 8.70 8.10 13.94
CA GLN A 288 7.38 7.97 13.34
C GLN A 288 6.99 9.24 12.58
N VAL A 289 7.39 10.41 13.08
CA VAL A 289 7.19 11.69 12.39
C VAL A 289 7.94 11.69 11.07
N GLU A 290 9.24 11.40 11.09
CA GLU A 290 10.06 11.35 9.87
C GLU A 290 9.51 10.34 8.86
N ARG A 291 9.13 9.15 9.33
CA ARG A 291 8.51 8.12 8.47
C ARG A 291 7.22 8.62 7.84
N PHE A 292 6.33 9.23 8.62
CA PHE A 292 5.08 9.82 8.13
C PHE A 292 5.33 10.90 7.08
N GLU A 293 6.27 11.81 7.34
CA GLU A 293 6.58 12.91 6.43
C GLU A 293 7.11 12.38 5.07
N ASN A 294 7.99 11.38 5.12
CA ASN A 294 8.55 10.75 3.92
C ASN A 294 7.49 9.96 3.15
N ASP A 295 6.68 9.16 3.85
CA ASP A 295 5.59 8.40 3.25
C ASP A 295 4.54 9.32 2.63
N LEU A 296 4.15 10.41 3.31
CA LEU A 296 3.19 11.38 2.80
C LEU A 296 3.73 12.09 1.55
N ARG A 297 5.00 12.52 1.56
CA ARG A 297 5.64 13.15 0.38
C ARG A 297 5.63 12.19 -0.82
N ARG A 298 5.99 10.92 -0.63
CA ARG A 298 5.89 9.89 -1.68
C ARG A 298 4.44 9.68 -2.13
N TYR A 299 3.50 9.59 -1.20
CA TYR A 299 2.08 9.37 -1.46
C TYR A 299 1.42 10.47 -2.29
N LEU A 300 1.82 11.73 -2.07
CA LEU A 300 1.32 12.88 -2.83
C LEU A 300 1.92 12.95 -4.23
N GLN A 301 3.20 12.57 -4.41
CA GLN A 301 3.93 12.70 -5.67
C GLN A 301 3.84 11.46 -6.58
N ARG A 302 3.57 10.27 -6.03
CA ARG A 302 3.61 9.02 -6.80
C ARG A 302 2.59 9.04 -7.94
N LYS A 303 2.94 8.37 -9.04
CA LYS A 303 2.01 8.15 -10.15
C LYS A 303 0.76 7.42 -9.63
N ILE A 304 -0.40 7.79 -10.16
CA ILE A 304 -1.68 7.17 -9.84
C ILE A 304 -2.53 7.05 -11.11
N GLY A 305 -3.24 5.94 -11.24
CA GLY A 305 -4.29 5.73 -12.23
C GLY A 305 -5.65 5.66 -11.54
N PHE A 306 -6.69 6.11 -12.24
CA PHE A 306 -8.07 6.19 -11.77
C PHE A 306 -8.99 5.28 -12.58
N GLU A 307 -10.14 4.92 -12.00
CA GLU A 307 -11.19 4.10 -12.63
C GLU A 307 -10.63 2.84 -13.30
N ALA A 308 -9.68 2.18 -12.61
CA ALA A 308 -8.94 1.09 -13.19
C ALA A 308 -9.68 -0.24 -13.05
N VAL A 309 -9.54 -1.08 -14.07
CA VAL A 309 -9.97 -2.48 -14.02
C VAL A 309 -8.85 -3.34 -14.56
N MET A 310 -8.56 -4.42 -13.85
CA MET A 310 -7.52 -5.38 -14.21
C MET A 310 -8.15 -6.73 -14.54
N ARG A 311 -7.76 -7.29 -15.68
CA ARG A 311 -8.21 -8.62 -16.11
C ARG A 311 -7.02 -9.53 -16.40
N LEU A 312 -7.00 -10.72 -15.82
CA LEU A 312 -6.07 -11.78 -16.23
C LEU A 312 -6.74 -12.69 -17.25
N ARG A 313 -6.03 -13.00 -18.33
CA ARG A 313 -6.39 -14.02 -19.31
C ARG A 313 -5.38 -15.16 -19.26
N SER A 314 -5.89 -16.38 -19.27
CA SER A 314 -5.13 -17.62 -19.32
C SER A 314 -5.71 -18.56 -20.38
N PRO A 315 -4.96 -19.58 -20.83
CA PRO A 315 -5.50 -20.62 -21.70
C PRO A 315 -6.64 -21.39 -21.03
N PRO A 316 -7.57 -22.03 -21.79
CA PRO A 316 -8.77 -22.67 -21.23
C PRO A 316 -8.50 -23.76 -20.19
N ALA A 317 -7.35 -24.44 -20.27
CA ALA A 317 -6.95 -25.48 -19.33
C ALA A 317 -6.58 -24.96 -17.94
N LEU A 318 -6.50 -23.64 -17.77
CA LEU A 318 -6.14 -22.96 -16.53
C LEU A 318 -7.30 -22.10 -16.03
N SER A 319 -7.63 -22.22 -14.75
CA SER A 319 -8.66 -21.44 -14.07
C SER A 319 -8.05 -20.53 -13.01
N ILE A 320 -8.62 -19.33 -12.84
CA ILE A 320 -8.25 -18.42 -11.75
C ILE A 320 -9.09 -18.78 -10.54
N GLN A 321 -8.45 -19.22 -9.46
CA GLN A 321 -9.13 -19.68 -8.23
C GLN A 321 -9.38 -18.53 -7.27
N THR A 322 -8.37 -17.70 -7.03
CA THR A 322 -8.46 -16.63 -6.03
C THR A 322 -7.54 -15.47 -6.39
N PHE A 323 -8.03 -14.25 -6.16
CA PHE A 323 -7.25 -13.02 -6.19
C PHE A 323 -6.90 -12.58 -4.78
N TYR A 324 -5.67 -12.09 -4.60
CA TYR A 324 -5.19 -11.51 -3.38
C TYR A 324 -4.66 -10.09 -3.62
N GLY A 325 -5.00 -9.18 -2.73
CA GLY A 325 -4.68 -7.76 -2.82
C GLY A 325 -5.88 -6.91 -2.42
N ASN A 326 -5.69 -5.60 -2.40
CA ASN A 326 -6.78 -4.66 -2.12
C ASN A 326 -7.53 -4.34 -3.42
N GLY A 327 -8.86 -4.34 -3.36
CA GLY A 327 -9.73 -4.12 -4.50
C GLY A 327 -11.00 -4.96 -4.41
N PHE A 328 -11.85 -4.80 -5.42
CA PHE A 328 -13.13 -5.50 -5.49
C PHE A 328 -13.16 -6.47 -6.66
N VAL A 329 -13.34 -7.76 -6.37
CA VAL A 329 -13.47 -8.80 -7.40
C VAL A 329 -14.91 -8.78 -7.94
N ARG A 330 -15.09 -8.27 -9.16
CA ARG A 330 -16.42 -8.18 -9.80
C ARG A 330 -16.81 -9.49 -10.49
N SER A 331 -15.84 -10.18 -11.08
CA SER A 331 -15.98 -11.52 -11.65
C SER A 331 -14.71 -12.32 -11.43
N VAL A 332 -14.75 -13.63 -11.72
CA VAL A 332 -13.65 -14.60 -11.50
C VAL A 332 -12.33 -14.20 -12.17
N ASP A 333 -12.34 -13.27 -13.11
CA ASP A 333 -11.17 -12.79 -13.83
C ASP A 333 -11.03 -11.26 -13.85
N LEU A 334 -11.93 -10.50 -13.19
CA LEU A 334 -11.99 -9.04 -13.27
C LEU A 334 -11.93 -8.39 -11.89
N LEU A 335 -10.85 -7.64 -11.65
CA LEU A 335 -10.64 -6.83 -10.46
C LEU A 335 -10.93 -5.36 -10.74
N VAL A 336 -11.74 -4.74 -9.89
CA VAL A 336 -12.04 -3.31 -9.89
C VAL A 336 -11.09 -2.62 -8.92
N LEU A 337 -10.40 -1.60 -9.43
CA LEU A 337 -9.35 -0.86 -8.76
C LEU A 337 -9.61 0.64 -8.98
N PRO A 338 -10.49 1.26 -8.16
CA PRO A 338 -10.80 2.68 -8.28
C PRO A 338 -9.56 3.56 -8.42
N ASN A 339 -8.52 3.27 -7.64
CA ASN A 339 -7.19 3.80 -7.79
C ASN A 339 -6.16 2.67 -7.96
N ILE A 340 -5.09 2.95 -8.70
CA ILE A 340 -3.94 2.05 -8.85
C ILE A 340 -2.64 2.83 -8.80
N ASN A 341 -1.64 2.30 -8.10
CA ASN A 341 -0.36 2.97 -7.91
C ASN A 341 0.83 1.98 -8.05
N PRO A 342 2.06 2.46 -8.28
CA PRO A 342 3.25 1.61 -8.45
C PRO A 342 3.67 0.82 -7.20
N ASP A 343 3.15 1.17 -6.03
CA ASP A 343 3.55 0.59 -4.75
C ASP A 343 2.63 -0.58 -4.35
N ALA A 344 1.59 -0.88 -5.14
CA ALA A 344 0.66 -1.99 -4.90
C ALA A 344 1.06 -3.27 -5.67
N ALA A 345 0.83 -4.43 -5.05
CA ALA A 345 1.02 -5.74 -5.67
C ALA A 345 -0.15 -6.69 -5.42
N PHE A 346 -0.40 -7.52 -6.43
CA PHE A 346 -1.51 -8.49 -6.45
C PHE A 346 -0.96 -9.91 -6.58
N GLY A 347 -1.63 -10.86 -5.94
CA GLY A 347 -1.36 -12.30 -6.08
C GLY A 347 -2.56 -12.98 -6.71
N MET A 348 -2.30 -14.02 -7.51
CA MET A 348 -3.36 -14.81 -8.14
C MET A 348 -3.03 -16.29 -8.02
N GLN A 349 -3.97 -17.07 -7.50
CA GLN A 349 -3.87 -18.53 -7.49
C GLN A 349 -4.52 -19.06 -8.76
N VAL A 350 -3.76 -19.83 -9.53
CA VAL A 350 -4.20 -20.46 -10.78
C VAL A 350 -4.17 -21.96 -10.60
N ALA A 351 -5.24 -22.65 -11.01
CA ALA A 351 -5.30 -24.12 -11.03
C ALA A 351 -5.21 -24.65 -12.47
N ILE A 352 -4.67 -25.85 -12.59
CA ILE A 352 -4.66 -26.63 -13.83
C ILE A 352 -5.88 -27.55 -13.78
N GLU A 353 -6.90 -27.24 -14.56
CA GLU A 353 -8.16 -28.01 -14.60
C GLU A 353 -8.11 -29.12 -15.66
N ASP A 354 -7.44 -28.86 -16.78
CA ASP A 354 -7.27 -29.80 -17.88
C ASP A 354 -5.79 -30.08 -18.16
N SER A 355 -5.53 -31.22 -18.82
CA SER A 355 -4.17 -31.62 -19.20
C SER A 355 -3.48 -30.56 -20.05
N LEU A 356 -2.27 -30.17 -19.63
CA LEU A 356 -1.43 -29.25 -20.39
C LEU A 356 -0.57 -29.95 -21.45
N ALA A 357 -0.66 -31.27 -21.61
CA ALA A 357 0.23 -32.06 -22.47
C ALA A 357 0.25 -31.61 -23.95
N GLN A 358 -0.83 -31.00 -24.42
CA GLN A 358 -0.96 -30.46 -25.78
C GLN A 358 -0.27 -29.10 -25.97
N TYR A 359 0.07 -28.39 -24.89
CA TYR A 359 0.69 -27.07 -24.95
C TYR A 359 2.20 -27.21 -24.73
N LYS A 360 2.99 -26.62 -25.63
CA LYS A 360 4.45 -26.45 -25.40
C LYS A 360 4.73 -25.36 -24.37
N SER A 361 3.90 -24.31 -24.38
CA SER A 361 3.94 -23.19 -23.46
C SER A 361 2.53 -22.69 -23.17
N VAL A 362 2.34 -22.16 -21.97
CA VAL A 362 1.11 -21.45 -21.56
C VAL A 362 1.41 -19.97 -21.49
N THR A 363 0.47 -19.13 -21.95
CA THR A 363 0.66 -17.68 -21.97
C THR A 363 -0.40 -17.00 -21.14
N PHE A 364 0.05 -16.21 -20.18
CA PHE A 364 -0.76 -15.34 -19.35
C PHE A 364 -0.72 -13.92 -19.90
N GLN A 365 -1.85 -13.25 -19.88
CA GLN A 365 -1.92 -11.84 -20.22
C GLN A 365 -2.74 -11.08 -19.19
N VAL A 366 -2.11 -10.12 -18.51
CA VAL A 366 -2.78 -9.17 -17.63
C VAL A 366 -2.99 -7.88 -18.41
N ALA A 367 -4.23 -7.39 -18.46
CA ALA A 367 -4.57 -6.09 -19.03
C ALA A 367 -5.17 -5.19 -17.96
N LEU A 368 -4.56 -4.02 -17.75
CA LEU A 368 -5.01 -2.96 -16.87
C LEU A 368 -5.54 -1.81 -17.73
N LEU A 369 -6.85 -1.63 -17.74
CA LEU A 369 -7.51 -0.46 -18.35
C LEU A 369 -7.68 0.59 -17.25
N TYR A 370 -7.17 1.81 -17.46
CA TYR A 370 -7.19 2.86 -16.45
C TYR A 370 -7.22 4.25 -17.07
N THR A 371 -7.60 5.25 -16.29
CA THR A 371 -7.48 6.67 -16.62
C THR A 371 -6.19 7.19 -15.98
N SER A 372 -5.26 7.68 -16.78
CA SER A 372 -4.03 8.30 -16.26
C SER A 372 -4.35 9.61 -15.53
N SER A 373 -3.46 10.06 -14.66
CA SER A 373 -3.60 11.36 -13.99
C SER A 373 -3.64 12.57 -14.95
N LYS A 374 -3.33 12.38 -16.24
CA LYS A 374 -3.43 13.40 -17.30
C LYS A 374 -4.77 13.38 -18.04
N GLY A 375 -5.75 12.60 -17.58
CA GLY A 375 -7.07 12.51 -18.20
C GLY A 375 -7.15 11.63 -19.45
N GLU A 376 -6.15 10.79 -19.69
CA GLU A 376 -6.14 9.88 -20.85
C GLU A 376 -6.51 8.46 -20.44
N ARG A 377 -7.42 7.81 -21.19
CA ARG A 377 -7.72 6.38 -21.01
C ARG A 377 -6.64 5.53 -21.68
N ARG A 378 -6.00 4.65 -20.90
CA ARG A 378 -4.84 3.85 -21.30
C ARG A 378 -5.06 2.38 -20.99
N ILE A 379 -4.43 1.50 -21.75
CA ILE A 379 -4.41 0.04 -21.52
C ILE A 379 -2.97 -0.40 -21.35
N ARG A 380 -2.57 -0.83 -20.16
CA ARG A 380 -1.27 -1.46 -19.94
C ARG A 380 -1.43 -2.97 -20.00
N VAL A 381 -0.60 -3.64 -20.80
CA VAL A 381 -0.64 -5.08 -21.01
C VAL A 381 0.69 -5.71 -20.61
N HIS A 382 0.63 -6.72 -19.76
CA HIS A 382 1.75 -7.60 -19.42
C HIS A 382 1.47 -9.01 -19.95
N THR A 383 2.41 -9.57 -20.69
CA THR A 383 2.31 -10.89 -21.31
C THR A 383 3.49 -11.74 -20.84
N LEU A 384 3.20 -12.92 -20.28
CA LEU A 384 4.18 -13.87 -19.79
C LEU A 384 3.91 -15.25 -20.40
N SER A 385 4.89 -15.84 -21.07
CA SER A 385 4.80 -17.20 -21.61
C SER A 385 5.73 -18.13 -20.84
N LEU A 386 5.19 -19.23 -20.33
CA LEU A 386 5.91 -20.21 -19.52
C LEU A 386 5.92 -21.58 -20.22
N PRO A 387 7.05 -22.29 -20.28
CA PRO A 387 7.11 -23.64 -20.84
C PRO A 387 6.34 -24.63 -19.96
N VAL A 388 5.77 -25.67 -20.59
CA VAL A 388 5.11 -26.78 -19.88
C VAL A 388 6.08 -27.96 -19.79
N SER A 389 6.21 -28.54 -18.60
CA SER A 389 6.95 -29.81 -18.41
C SER A 389 6.15 -30.77 -17.53
N ALA A 390 6.24 -32.05 -17.86
CA ALA A 390 5.73 -33.13 -17.01
C ALA A 390 6.78 -33.63 -15.99
N ALA A 391 8.04 -33.23 -16.15
CA ALA A 391 9.12 -33.65 -15.25
C ALA A 391 9.20 -32.71 -14.04
N LEU A 392 9.02 -33.27 -12.84
CA LEU A 392 9.09 -32.52 -11.59
C LEU A 392 10.43 -31.78 -11.42
N LYS A 393 11.53 -32.38 -11.89
CA LYS A 393 12.87 -31.75 -11.85
C LYS A 393 12.91 -30.41 -12.61
N ASP A 394 12.27 -30.34 -13.77
CA ASP A 394 12.23 -29.11 -14.58
C ASP A 394 11.38 -28.06 -13.88
N ILE A 395 10.23 -28.45 -13.33
CA ILE A 395 9.33 -27.57 -12.57
C ILE A 395 10.08 -26.98 -11.36
N CYS A 396 10.68 -27.82 -10.53
CA CYS A 396 11.38 -27.37 -9.33
C CYS A 396 12.62 -26.52 -9.63
N SER A 397 13.32 -26.78 -10.73
CA SER A 397 14.53 -26.01 -11.10
C SER A 397 14.19 -24.61 -11.63
N ASN A 398 12.96 -24.38 -12.10
CA ASN A 398 12.48 -23.10 -12.61
C ASN A 398 11.50 -22.39 -11.65
N ALA A 399 11.34 -22.90 -10.43
CA ALA A 399 10.47 -22.29 -9.43
C ALA A 399 11.12 -21.01 -8.85
N ASP A 400 10.35 -19.93 -8.77
CA ASP A 400 10.73 -18.70 -8.08
C ASP A 400 10.27 -18.77 -6.62
N GLN A 401 11.21 -19.05 -5.72
CA GLN A 401 10.91 -19.18 -4.30
C GLN A 401 10.42 -17.87 -3.65
N GLU A 402 10.82 -16.68 -4.14
CA GLU A 402 10.36 -15.41 -3.58
C GLU A 402 8.92 -15.12 -4.01
N ALA A 403 8.57 -15.42 -5.26
CA ALA A 403 7.20 -15.36 -5.74
C ALA A 403 6.29 -16.35 -4.98
N MET A 404 6.78 -17.56 -4.72
CA MET A 404 6.07 -18.54 -3.87
C MET A 404 5.82 -18.00 -2.46
N VAL A 405 6.86 -17.46 -1.81
CA VAL A 405 6.76 -16.86 -0.46
C VAL A 405 5.74 -15.72 -0.44
N ALA A 406 5.78 -14.82 -1.43
CA ALA A 406 4.84 -13.71 -1.53
C ALA A 406 3.38 -14.18 -1.70
N LEU A 407 3.14 -15.20 -2.53
CA LEU A 407 1.79 -15.75 -2.70
C LEU A 407 1.32 -16.46 -1.42
N ILE A 408 2.17 -17.27 -0.79
CA ILE A 408 1.85 -17.96 0.46
C ILE A 408 1.57 -16.96 1.59
N ALA A 409 2.30 -15.84 1.64
CA ALA A 409 2.05 -14.76 2.60
C ALA A 409 0.63 -14.18 2.45
N LYS A 410 0.21 -13.95 1.21
CA LYS A 410 -1.14 -13.47 0.91
C LYS A 410 -2.22 -14.49 1.32
N MET A 411 -2.00 -15.77 1.03
CA MET A 411 -2.89 -16.87 1.46
C MET A 411 -2.97 -16.99 2.98
N ALA A 412 -1.84 -16.92 3.67
CA ALA A 412 -1.75 -16.97 5.13
C ALA A 412 -2.43 -15.76 5.79
N ALA A 413 -2.28 -14.57 5.20
CA ALA A 413 -2.95 -13.35 5.65
C ALA A 413 -4.48 -13.45 5.54
N ASP A 414 -5.00 -14.03 4.46
CA ASP A 414 -6.44 -14.31 4.31
C ASP A 414 -6.93 -15.39 5.28
N ARG A 415 -6.17 -16.48 5.44
CA ARG A 415 -6.48 -17.56 6.38
C ARG A 415 -6.51 -17.07 7.84
N SER A 416 -5.65 -16.12 8.19
CA SER A 416 -5.61 -15.52 9.54
C SER A 416 -6.88 -14.74 9.88
N THR A 417 -7.55 -14.18 8.88
CA THR A 417 -8.81 -13.42 9.04
C THR A 417 -10.06 -14.28 8.91
N THR A 418 -10.00 -15.39 8.16
CA THR A 418 -11.16 -16.26 7.89
C THR A 418 -11.21 -17.50 8.78
N SER A 419 -10.08 -17.93 9.33
CA SER A 419 -9.98 -19.09 10.21
C SER A 419 -9.17 -18.73 11.46
N SER A 420 -7.87 -19.01 11.51
CA SER A 420 -7.03 -18.58 12.64
C SER A 420 -5.57 -18.41 12.22
N ILE A 421 -4.81 -17.66 13.03
CA ILE A 421 -3.36 -17.51 12.85
C ILE A 421 -2.66 -18.88 13.02
N GLN A 422 -3.16 -19.75 13.90
CA GLN A 422 -2.59 -21.07 14.12
C GLN A 422 -2.70 -21.94 12.86
N GLU A 423 -3.86 -21.96 12.21
CA GLU A 423 -4.03 -22.68 10.94
C GLU A 423 -3.17 -22.09 9.82
N ALA A 424 -3.00 -20.76 9.78
CA ALA A 424 -2.08 -20.15 8.81
C ALA A 424 -0.63 -20.62 9.01
N ARG A 425 -0.17 -20.75 10.26
CA ARG A 425 1.17 -21.28 10.62
C ARG A 425 1.35 -22.74 10.24
N GLU A 426 0.35 -23.57 10.52
CA GLU A 426 0.34 -24.98 10.13
C GLU A 426 0.36 -25.12 8.61
N GLY A 427 -0.43 -24.32 7.89
CA GLY A 427 -0.41 -24.25 6.43
C GLY A 427 0.99 -23.96 5.86
N MET A 428 1.68 -22.93 6.37
CA MET A 428 3.05 -22.62 5.95
C MET A 428 4.04 -23.77 6.22
N THR A 429 3.89 -24.43 7.37
CA THR A 429 4.73 -25.58 7.74
C THR A 429 4.47 -26.77 6.82
N ASN A 430 3.21 -27.03 6.48
CA ASN A 430 2.81 -28.10 5.57
C ASN A 430 3.34 -27.85 4.16
N VAL A 431 3.29 -26.62 3.65
CA VAL A 431 3.89 -26.26 2.35
C VAL A 431 5.38 -26.61 2.30
N ALA A 432 6.16 -26.22 3.32
CA ALA A 432 7.58 -26.55 3.37
C ALA A 432 7.80 -28.08 3.38
N CYS A 433 7.05 -28.80 4.21
CA CYS A 433 7.15 -30.26 4.31
C CYS A 433 6.79 -30.96 3.00
N ASP A 434 5.71 -30.54 2.34
CA ASP A 434 5.17 -31.24 1.17
C ASP A 434 6.05 -31.00 -0.06
N VAL A 435 6.61 -29.80 -0.23
CA VAL A 435 7.62 -29.52 -1.27
C VAL A 435 8.85 -30.41 -1.08
N ILE A 436 9.37 -30.51 0.15
CA ILE A 436 10.55 -31.37 0.44
C ILE A 436 10.21 -32.84 0.16
N LYS A 437 9.08 -33.36 0.66
CA LYS A 437 8.63 -34.74 0.42
C LYS A 437 8.51 -35.06 -1.07
N ALA A 438 7.93 -34.14 -1.85
CA ALA A 438 7.79 -34.31 -3.30
C ALA A 438 9.15 -34.39 -4.00
N THR A 439 10.09 -33.52 -3.62
CA THR A 439 11.44 -33.51 -4.21
C THR A 439 12.28 -34.73 -3.84
N MET A 440 12.17 -35.21 -2.60
CA MET A 440 12.89 -36.40 -2.13
C MET A 440 12.33 -37.70 -2.74
N SER A 441 11.01 -37.82 -2.87
CA SER A 441 10.38 -39.01 -3.46
C SER A 441 10.74 -39.20 -4.94
N ASN A 442 11.11 -38.12 -5.62
CA ASN A 442 11.53 -38.12 -7.01
C ASN A 442 13.06 -38.19 -7.19
N ASP A 443 13.83 -38.17 -6.10
CA ASP A 443 15.28 -38.39 -6.12
C ASP A 443 15.55 -39.89 -6.03
N SER A 444 16.18 -40.45 -7.07
CA SER A 444 16.58 -41.86 -7.10
C SER A 444 17.82 -42.14 -6.25
N SER A 445 18.49 -41.09 -5.75
CA SER A 445 19.64 -41.25 -4.86
C SER A 445 19.15 -41.53 -3.44
N ASN A 446 19.34 -42.79 -3.00
CA ASN A 446 18.88 -43.31 -1.71
C ASN A 446 19.73 -42.75 -0.55
N ARG A 447 19.65 -41.44 -0.31
CA ARG A 447 20.44 -40.72 0.70
C ARG A 447 19.75 -40.81 2.07
N THR A 448 20.25 -41.69 2.93
CA THR A 448 19.79 -41.76 4.33
C THR A 448 20.39 -40.60 5.14
N GLY A 449 19.57 -39.94 5.96
CA GLY A 449 20.04 -38.90 6.89
C GLY A 449 20.28 -37.50 6.29
N SER A 450 19.91 -37.25 5.04
CA SER A 450 20.00 -35.91 4.42
C SER A 450 18.67 -35.46 3.82
N LEU A 451 18.37 -34.16 3.90
CA LEU A 451 17.26 -33.54 3.18
C LEU A 451 17.77 -32.99 1.85
N TYR A 452 17.22 -33.49 0.74
CA TYR A 452 17.52 -32.97 -0.59
C TYR A 452 16.45 -31.96 -1.02
N VAL A 453 16.88 -30.76 -1.41
CA VAL A 453 16.01 -29.71 -1.97
C VAL A 453 16.73 -29.07 -3.16
N PRO A 454 16.08 -28.94 -4.33
CA PRO A 454 16.66 -28.27 -5.50
C PRO A 454 17.10 -26.83 -5.19
N HIS A 455 18.17 -26.39 -5.85
CA HIS A 455 18.78 -25.08 -5.59
C HIS A 455 17.79 -23.91 -5.65
N ALA A 456 16.86 -23.92 -6.61
CA ALA A 456 15.89 -22.85 -6.84
C ALA A 456 14.90 -22.64 -5.67
N ILE A 457 14.66 -23.67 -4.85
CA ILE A 457 13.72 -23.64 -3.72
C ILE A 457 14.38 -23.97 -2.37
N ARG A 458 15.72 -23.97 -2.33
CA ARG A 458 16.47 -24.38 -1.13
C ARG A 458 16.25 -23.48 0.08
N LEU A 459 15.88 -22.21 -0.13
CA LEU A 459 15.62 -21.26 0.95
C LEU A 459 14.14 -21.21 1.34
N LEU A 460 13.26 -21.94 0.65
CA LEU A 460 11.84 -21.94 0.96
C LEU A 460 11.56 -22.32 2.43
N PRO A 461 12.18 -23.35 3.04
CA PRO A 461 11.97 -23.66 4.46
C PRO A 461 12.43 -22.54 5.40
N LEU A 462 13.53 -21.86 5.05
CA LEU A 462 14.04 -20.70 5.80
C LEU A 462 13.02 -19.55 5.77
N TYR A 463 12.45 -19.26 4.59
CA TYR A 463 11.45 -18.21 4.45
C TYR A 463 10.14 -18.56 5.15
N MET A 464 9.66 -19.81 5.06
CA MET A 464 8.47 -20.24 5.81
C MET A 464 8.68 -20.09 7.33
N LEU A 465 9.85 -20.47 7.85
CA LEU A 465 10.18 -20.25 9.26
C LEU A 465 10.23 -18.76 9.62
N SER A 466 10.78 -17.94 8.74
CA SER A 466 10.88 -16.50 8.94
C SER A 466 9.49 -15.84 8.98
N MET A 467 8.58 -16.25 8.09
CA MET A 467 7.17 -15.84 8.13
C MET A 467 6.49 -16.24 9.43
N ILE A 468 6.64 -17.49 9.88
CA ILE A 468 6.06 -17.99 11.14
C ILE A 468 6.56 -17.19 12.37
N LYS A 469 7.75 -16.57 12.28
CA LYS A 469 8.34 -15.72 13.32
C LYS A 469 8.03 -14.23 13.17
N SER A 470 7.50 -13.81 12.03
CA SER A 470 7.16 -12.40 11.75
C SER A 470 6.03 -11.88 12.65
N THR A 471 5.92 -10.55 12.74
CA THR A 471 4.86 -9.87 13.51
C THR A 471 3.45 -10.29 13.07
N ALA A 472 3.25 -10.56 11.77
CA ALA A 472 1.98 -11.03 11.22
C ALA A 472 1.54 -12.39 11.81
N PHE A 473 2.45 -13.35 11.94
CA PHE A 473 2.10 -14.76 12.17
C PHE A 473 2.71 -15.40 13.42
N ARG A 474 3.54 -14.69 14.20
CA ARG A 474 4.12 -15.27 15.42
C ARG A 474 3.05 -15.58 16.48
N ALA A 475 3.25 -16.69 17.17
CA ALA A 475 2.40 -17.11 18.28
C ALA A 475 2.72 -16.28 19.53
N GLY A 476 1.71 -16.09 20.39
CA GLY A 476 1.82 -15.37 21.66
C GLY A 476 1.20 -13.98 21.65
N SER A 477 0.95 -13.47 22.85
CA SER A 477 0.11 -12.29 23.15
C SER A 477 0.90 -11.00 23.41
N SER A 478 2.12 -10.92 22.91
CA SER A 478 3.01 -9.79 23.15
C SER A 478 2.99 -8.76 22.02
N ILE A 479 2.13 -8.93 21.01
CA ILE A 479 2.00 -8.01 19.87
C ILE A 479 0.66 -7.32 20.01
N LYS A 480 0.64 -5.99 19.87
CA LYS A 480 -0.60 -5.23 19.87
C LYS A 480 -1.50 -5.66 18.71
N ALA A 481 -2.81 -5.73 18.92
CA ALA A 481 -3.76 -6.18 17.90
C ALA A 481 -3.66 -5.37 16.59
N ASP A 482 -3.59 -4.04 16.70
CA ASP A 482 -3.48 -3.14 15.53
C ASP A 482 -2.18 -3.35 14.76
N GLU A 483 -1.06 -3.52 15.48
CA GLU A 483 0.24 -3.80 14.87
C GLU A 483 0.20 -5.11 14.07
N ARG A 484 -0.35 -6.18 14.65
CA ARG A 484 -0.50 -7.46 13.95
C ARG A 484 -1.40 -7.33 12.72
N ALA A 485 -2.54 -6.66 12.85
CA ALA A 485 -3.46 -6.43 11.74
C ALA A 485 -2.78 -5.66 10.60
N TYR A 486 -1.97 -4.65 10.92
CA TYR A 486 -1.21 -3.89 9.93
C TYR A 486 -0.22 -4.76 9.15
N TYR A 487 0.60 -5.59 9.83
CA TYR A 487 1.54 -6.48 9.14
C TYR A 487 0.83 -7.56 8.29
N ILE A 488 -0.36 -7.99 8.67
CA ILE A 488 -1.21 -8.87 7.85
C ILE A 488 -1.69 -8.14 6.58
N ASP A 489 -2.08 -6.87 6.69
CA ASP A 489 -2.46 -6.05 5.54
C ASP A 489 -1.27 -5.79 4.61
N LEU A 490 -0.07 -5.56 5.14
CA LEU A 490 1.16 -5.44 4.35
C LEU A 490 1.45 -6.70 3.53
N CYS A 491 1.22 -7.89 4.07
CA CYS A 491 1.36 -9.13 3.31
C CYS A 491 0.45 -9.16 2.07
N LYS A 492 -0.74 -8.55 2.15
CA LYS A 492 -1.70 -8.49 1.04
C LYS A 492 -1.31 -7.47 -0.02
N THR A 493 -0.66 -6.37 0.33
CA THR A 493 -0.47 -5.24 -0.57
C THR A 493 0.95 -5.03 -1.08
N LEU A 494 1.97 -5.41 -0.31
CA LEU A 494 3.35 -5.07 -0.66
C LEU A 494 3.89 -5.86 -1.88
N PRO A 495 4.69 -5.21 -2.74
CA PRO A 495 5.50 -5.87 -3.75
C PRO A 495 6.48 -6.88 -3.14
N THR A 496 6.72 -7.98 -3.85
CA THR A 496 7.56 -9.09 -3.42
C THR A 496 8.89 -8.64 -2.83
N LYS A 497 9.60 -7.71 -3.49
CA LYS A 497 10.88 -7.18 -3.02
C LYS A 497 10.82 -6.61 -1.59
N TYR A 498 9.80 -5.82 -1.28
CA TYR A 498 9.64 -5.19 0.03
C TYR A 498 9.10 -6.17 1.06
N LEU A 499 8.20 -7.06 0.64
CA LEU A 499 7.67 -8.12 1.49
C LEU A 499 8.78 -9.09 1.94
N MET A 500 9.71 -9.42 1.06
CA MET A 500 10.87 -10.26 1.40
C MET A 500 11.72 -9.63 2.51
N LYS A 501 11.94 -8.31 2.49
CA LYS A 501 12.68 -7.60 3.55
C LYS A 501 11.97 -7.59 4.90
N ILE A 502 10.64 -7.70 4.94
CA ILE A 502 9.89 -7.84 6.19
C ILE A 502 10.12 -9.23 6.81
N PHE A 503 10.17 -10.28 5.98
CA PHE A 503 10.37 -11.64 6.48
C PHE A 503 11.83 -11.97 6.74
N TYR A 504 12.72 -11.61 5.82
CA TYR A 504 14.15 -11.83 5.90
C TYR A 504 14.90 -10.53 5.54
N PRO A 505 15.06 -9.61 6.52
CA PRO A 505 15.79 -8.36 6.35
C PRO A 505 17.21 -8.52 5.79
N ASP A 506 17.75 -7.46 5.20
CA ASP A 506 19.14 -7.44 4.74
C ASP A 506 20.06 -6.89 5.82
N LEU A 507 21.07 -7.68 6.24
CA LEU A 507 22.08 -7.27 7.22
C LEU A 507 23.42 -7.00 6.51
N TYR A 508 23.97 -5.81 6.72
CA TYR A 508 25.18 -5.33 6.08
C TYR A 508 26.27 -5.05 7.12
N PRO A 509 27.41 -5.75 7.11
CA PRO A 509 28.57 -5.37 7.92
C PRO A 509 29.24 -4.14 7.30
N ILE A 510 29.21 -3.01 8.03
CA ILE A 510 29.75 -1.73 7.57
C ILE A 510 31.14 -1.42 8.12
N HIS A 511 31.56 -2.11 9.18
CA HIS A 511 32.91 -1.98 9.75
C HIS A 511 34.03 -2.50 8.84
N THR A 512 33.68 -3.26 7.79
CA THR A 512 34.62 -3.75 6.75
C THR A 512 34.29 -3.17 5.38
N ILE A 513 33.59 -2.04 5.30
CA ILE A 513 33.12 -1.51 4.01
C ILE A 513 34.27 -1.12 3.07
N GLU A 514 35.39 -0.64 3.61
CA GLU A 514 36.58 -0.27 2.85
C GLU A 514 37.29 -1.48 2.21
N ASP A 515 37.14 -2.66 2.81
CA ASP A 515 37.70 -3.93 2.31
C ASP A 515 36.83 -4.56 1.21
N GLN A 516 35.64 -4.00 0.93
CA GLN A 516 34.66 -4.57 0.02
C GLN A 516 34.73 -3.94 -1.37
N SER A 517 34.35 -4.73 -2.38
CA SER A 517 34.48 -4.37 -3.80
C SER A 517 33.73 -3.08 -4.15
N ARG A 518 34.45 -2.12 -4.73
CA ARG A 518 33.93 -0.83 -5.21
C ARG A 518 33.08 -1.03 -6.46
N ILE A 519 31.90 -0.42 -6.52
CA ILE A 519 31.16 -0.25 -7.76
C ILE A 519 31.27 1.23 -8.16
N VAL A 520 32.04 1.49 -9.20
CA VAL A 520 32.08 2.82 -9.83
C VAL A 520 30.86 2.92 -10.74
N GLN A 521 29.92 3.81 -10.42
CA GLN A 521 28.95 4.29 -11.41
C GLN A 521 29.55 5.48 -12.14
N ASP A 522 29.36 5.54 -13.46
CA ASP A 522 29.84 6.65 -14.30
C ASP A 522 29.26 7.99 -13.81
N GLY A 523 30.08 8.80 -13.13
CA GLY A 523 29.87 10.23 -12.98
C GLY A 523 29.53 10.78 -11.60
N GLU A 524 29.17 9.96 -10.60
CA GLU A 524 28.92 10.41 -9.21
C GLU A 524 29.38 9.34 -8.19
N ASP A 525 29.82 9.81 -7.02
CA ASP A 525 30.39 9.13 -5.83
C ASP A 525 30.53 7.59 -5.85
N GLU A 526 31.74 7.10 -5.52
CA GLU A 526 32.02 5.65 -5.36
C GLU A 526 31.03 5.00 -4.37
N LEU A 527 30.15 4.12 -4.86
CA LEU A 527 29.14 3.46 -4.02
C LEU A 527 29.60 2.03 -3.65
N TYR A 528 29.74 1.77 -2.36
CA TYR A 528 30.02 0.45 -1.82
C TYR A 528 28.70 -0.29 -1.56
N ILE A 529 28.50 -1.46 -2.18
CA ILE A 529 27.38 -2.35 -1.81
C ILE A 529 27.95 -3.50 -0.99
N PRO A 530 27.84 -3.47 0.35
CA PRO A 530 28.43 -4.50 1.16
C PRO A 530 27.75 -5.86 0.97
N ALA A 531 28.54 -6.93 1.09
CA ALA A 531 28.02 -8.29 1.06
C ALA A 531 27.11 -8.53 2.27
N ARG A 532 25.95 -9.15 2.03
CA ARG A 532 24.96 -9.41 3.09
C ARG A 532 25.44 -10.51 4.04
N ALA A 533 25.34 -10.26 5.32
CA ALA A 533 25.54 -11.25 6.37
C ALA A 533 24.25 -12.04 6.63
N HIS A 534 24.40 -13.28 7.09
CA HIS A 534 23.28 -14.10 7.50
C HIS A 534 22.63 -13.56 8.79
N LEU A 535 21.31 -13.68 8.91
CA LEU A 535 20.54 -13.24 10.08
C LEU A 535 20.67 -14.20 11.27
N SER A 536 21.85 -14.21 11.90
CA SER A 536 22.10 -14.91 13.17
C SER A 536 23.12 -14.15 13.99
N PHE A 537 22.95 -14.15 15.31
CA PHE A 537 23.87 -13.47 16.24
C PHE A 537 25.31 -14.02 16.15
N GLN A 538 25.50 -15.25 15.64
CA GLN A 538 26.83 -15.81 15.43
C GLN A 538 27.70 -15.04 14.41
N TYR A 539 27.08 -14.20 13.58
CA TYR A 539 27.77 -13.36 12.58
C TYR A 539 27.95 -11.90 13.06
N ILE A 540 27.58 -11.62 14.32
CA ILE A 540 27.74 -10.32 14.95
C ILE A 540 28.99 -10.35 15.82
N ASP A 541 30.00 -9.56 15.44
CA ASP A 541 31.23 -9.37 16.20
C ASP A 541 31.10 -8.20 17.17
N ALA A 542 31.74 -8.33 18.34
CA ALA A 542 31.79 -7.25 19.33
C ALA A 542 32.54 -6.02 18.81
N HIS A 543 33.45 -6.16 17.85
CA HIS A 543 34.21 -5.08 17.22
C HIS A 543 33.55 -4.55 15.93
N GLY A 544 32.40 -5.12 15.54
CA GLY A 544 31.74 -4.81 14.27
C GLY A 544 30.62 -3.77 14.39
N ALA A 545 30.36 -3.07 13.29
CA ALA A 545 29.17 -2.26 13.07
C ALA A 545 28.37 -2.82 11.90
N TYR A 546 27.04 -2.76 12.01
CA TYR A 546 26.12 -3.37 11.06
C TYR A 546 24.90 -2.48 10.80
N ILE A 547 24.39 -2.53 9.58
CA ILE A 547 23.11 -1.95 9.18
C ILE A 547 22.14 -3.08 8.87
N LEU A 548 20.96 -3.06 9.50
CA LEU A 548 19.86 -3.98 9.22
C LEU A 548 18.72 -3.20 8.56
N ASP A 549 18.46 -3.49 7.28
CA ASP A 549 17.37 -2.92 6.50
C ASP A 549 16.15 -3.85 6.56
N THR A 550 15.12 -3.43 7.31
CA THR A 550 13.87 -4.18 7.50
C THR A 550 12.71 -3.63 6.67
N ASN A 551 12.99 -2.87 5.61
CA ASN A 551 12.03 -2.09 4.81
C ASN A 551 11.39 -0.90 5.54
N GLU A 552 10.83 -1.08 6.73
CA GLU A 552 10.20 0.01 7.49
C GLU A 552 11.18 0.82 8.34
N TYR A 553 12.24 0.16 8.84
CA TYR A 553 13.25 0.76 9.68
C TYR A 553 14.64 0.35 9.21
N ILE A 554 15.60 1.24 9.44
CA ILE A 554 17.02 0.95 9.31
C ILE A 554 17.60 0.94 10.72
N TYR A 555 18.04 -0.23 11.18
CA TYR A 555 18.71 -0.35 12.47
C TYR A 555 20.21 -0.31 12.28
N ILE A 556 20.89 0.51 13.08
CA ILE A 556 22.34 0.54 13.17
C ILE A 556 22.74 -0.18 14.47
N TYR A 557 23.46 -1.29 14.34
CA TYR A 557 24.01 -2.01 15.48
C TYR A 557 25.50 -1.71 15.61
N ILE A 558 25.90 -1.22 16.77
CA ILE A 558 27.30 -0.90 17.10
C ILE A 558 27.79 -1.90 18.15
N GLY A 559 28.81 -2.66 17.80
CA GLY A 559 29.46 -3.60 18.70
C GLY A 559 30.15 -2.87 19.86
N ARG A 560 30.06 -3.46 21.05
CA ARG A 560 30.58 -2.88 22.31
C ARG A 560 32.09 -2.59 22.33
N ALA A 561 32.85 -3.23 21.43
CA ALA A 561 34.31 -3.15 21.34
C ALA A 561 34.76 -2.57 19.99
N ILE A 562 33.87 -1.87 19.28
CA ILE A 562 34.25 -1.21 18.03
C ILE A 562 35.35 -0.16 18.26
N SER A 563 36.21 0.02 17.28
CA SER A 563 37.28 1.02 17.32
C SER A 563 36.71 2.43 17.45
N ASP A 564 37.22 3.21 18.41
CA ASP A 564 36.91 4.64 18.55
C ASP A 564 37.19 5.41 17.26
N HIS A 565 38.20 4.99 16.48
CA HIS A 565 38.50 5.60 15.18
C HIS A 565 37.34 5.47 14.21
N PHE A 566 36.71 4.28 14.13
CA PHE A 566 35.56 4.05 13.26
C PHE A 566 34.39 4.95 13.68
N VAL A 567 34.11 5.01 14.98
CA VAL A 567 33.01 5.82 15.53
C VAL A 567 33.24 7.32 15.32
N GLN A 568 34.48 7.80 15.33
CA GLN A 568 34.80 9.21 15.05
C GLN A 568 34.74 9.55 13.56
N SER A 569 34.93 8.56 12.68
CA SER A 569 34.96 8.76 11.22
C SER A 569 33.57 8.74 10.55
N VAL A 570 32.57 8.15 11.22
CA VAL A 570 31.17 8.03 10.78
C VAL A 570 30.32 9.02 11.53
#